data_AF-A0A194V0W0-F1
#
_entry.id   AF-A0A194V0W0-F1
#
_cell.length_a   1.000
_cell.length_b   1.000
_cell.length_c   1.000
_cell.angle_alpha   90.00
_cell.angle_beta   90.00
_cell.angle_gamma   90.00
#
_symmetry.space_group_name_H-M   'P 1'
#
loop_
_entity.id
_entity.type
_entity.pdbx_description
1 polymer ?
#
loop_
_entity_poly.entity_id
_entity_poly.type
_entity_poly.pdbx_seq_one_letter_code
_entity_poly.pdbx_strand_id
1 'polypeptide(L)'
;MHVLPPTLTALILSILGSTAVSAASTGSDGNPEASTYTDSNTNITFLGYANEGFQFGMALPSDPKDDLLIQLVSPLKNGGGWAGVDFGEYMVPGHLMFAAWPNTAKENTVLISPRIATGYDVSNGANVYKANPITITQIPDGTFVNDTHVSATFVCGGCLNSDSFSGSNKTATFSYAYAYDAVADPSDVDTQLSDHTANGEPYGPFDVTIAQAESSEYQNWAALTTPASATATAAASTSTGAAAAAGTGSSSSSGSSSSGSGGSSSSSSSTSSSSSSSDVVDEPTGFSAGGIFALVGVGLIYVLKAVQIL
;
A
#
# COMPACT_ATOMS: atom_id res chain seq x y z
N MET A 1 -28.61 17.06 40.45
CA MET A 1 -28.27 15.87 39.66
C MET A 1 -28.69 16.14 38.24
N HIS A 2 -27.77 16.62 37.41
CA HIS A 2 -27.96 16.70 35.96
C HIS A 2 -26.99 15.69 35.37
N VAL A 3 -27.54 14.64 34.77
CA VAL A 3 -26.80 13.61 34.05
C VAL A 3 -26.47 14.18 32.68
N LEU A 4 -25.20 14.35 32.35
CA LEU A 4 -24.75 14.66 30.99
C LEU A 4 -24.58 13.34 30.21
N PRO A 5 -24.93 13.31 28.91
CA PRO A 5 -24.85 12.12 28.07
C PRO A 5 -23.40 11.82 27.62
N PRO A 6 -23.08 10.56 27.26
CA PRO A 6 -21.76 10.16 26.80
C PRO A 6 -21.62 10.41 25.29
N THR A 7 -21.26 11.63 24.90
CA THR A 7 -20.78 11.92 23.54
C THR A 7 -19.66 12.95 23.65
N LEU A 8 -18.42 12.52 23.87
CA LEU A 8 -17.26 13.37 23.67
C LEU A 8 -15.97 12.54 23.55
N THR A 9 -15.71 12.01 22.36
CA THR A 9 -14.34 11.75 21.90
C THR A 9 -14.21 12.34 20.50
N ALA A 10 -14.15 13.66 20.44
CA ALA A 10 -13.79 14.41 19.23
C ALA A 10 -12.92 15.60 19.67
N LEU A 11 -11.67 15.28 20.03
CA LEU A 11 -10.57 16.20 20.22
C LEU A 11 -9.32 15.29 20.21
N ILE A 12 -8.57 15.22 19.12
CA ILE A 12 -7.46 16.13 18.81
C ILE A 12 -7.28 16.16 17.28
N LEU A 13 -7.49 17.32 16.65
CA LEU A 13 -6.86 17.63 15.37
C LEU A 13 -6.56 19.13 15.32
N SER A 14 -5.36 19.49 15.73
CA SER A 14 -4.86 20.87 15.60
C SER A 14 -3.33 20.92 15.47
N ILE A 15 -2.73 20.04 14.66
CA ILE A 15 -1.31 20.18 14.29
C ILE A 15 -1.10 20.27 12.76
N LEU A 16 -2.11 19.96 11.94
CA LEU A 16 -2.14 20.30 10.51
C LEU A 16 -3.55 20.87 10.24
N GLY A 17 -3.62 21.98 9.49
CA GLY A 17 -4.72 22.95 9.47
C GLY A 17 -6.07 22.50 8.89
N SER A 18 -6.54 21.28 9.14
CA SER A 18 -7.79 20.76 8.59
C SER A 18 -9.00 21.39 9.29
N THR A 19 -9.77 22.22 8.59
CA THR A 19 -11.10 22.64 9.06
C THR A 19 -12.12 21.56 8.74
N ALA A 20 -12.76 21.03 9.79
CA ALA A 20 -13.84 20.04 9.82
C ALA A 20 -13.45 18.59 9.48
N VAL A 21 -13.18 17.81 10.53
CA VAL A 21 -13.32 16.34 10.50
C VAL A 21 -14.78 16.03 10.82
N SER A 22 -15.51 15.43 9.87
CA SER A 22 -16.81 14.83 10.17
C SER A 22 -16.56 13.66 11.14
N ALA A 23 -17.39 13.52 12.19
CA ALA A 23 -17.26 12.38 13.08
C ALA A 23 -17.39 11.09 12.26
N ALA A 24 -16.41 10.18 12.39
CA ALA A 24 -16.46 8.89 11.71
C ALA A 24 -17.75 8.17 12.13
N SER A 25 -18.62 7.89 11.16
CA SER A 25 -19.74 6.98 11.35
C SER A 25 -19.20 5.55 11.44
N THR A 26 -19.98 4.66 12.05
CA THR A 26 -19.68 3.23 12.02
C THR A 26 -20.60 2.59 10.99
N GLY A 27 -20.02 1.83 10.07
CA GLY A 27 -20.71 1.07 9.05
C GLY A 27 -21.59 -0.02 9.66
N SER A 28 -22.44 -0.62 8.83
CA SER A 28 -23.35 -1.69 9.29
C SER A 28 -22.62 -2.97 9.74
N ASP A 29 -21.37 -3.13 9.37
CA ASP A 29 -20.47 -4.23 9.72
C ASP A 29 -19.64 -3.95 10.99
N GLY A 30 -19.70 -2.73 11.52
CA GLY A 30 -18.95 -2.31 12.72
C GLY A 30 -17.63 -1.61 12.42
N ASN A 31 -17.22 -1.48 11.15
CA ASN A 31 -16.01 -0.78 10.76
C ASN A 31 -16.24 0.75 10.80
N PRO A 32 -15.22 1.56 11.12
CA PRO A 32 -15.34 3.00 10.95
C PRO A 32 -15.43 3.35 9.46
N GLU A 33 -16.27 4.32 9.11
CA GLU A 33 -16.45 4.80 7.75
C GLU A 33 -15.54 6.00 7.47
N ALA A 34 -14.93 5.98 6.29
CA ALA A 34 -14.25 7.13 5.73
C ALA A 34 -15.24 8.29 5.49
N SER A 35 -14.74 9.51 5.63
CA SER A 35 -15.50 10.73 5.41
C SER A 35 -14.70 11.75 4.61
N THR A 36 -15.39 12.71 4.03
CA THR A 36 -14.73 13.74 3.24
C THR A 36 -14.04 14.78 4.12
N TYR A 37 -12.85 15.20 3.72
CA TYR A 37 -12.12 16.33 4.30
C TYR A 37 -11.35 17.07 3.21
N THR A 38 -11.06 18.34 3.43
CA THR A 38 -10.17 19.13 2.57
C THR A 38 -8.82 19.29 3.26
N ASP A 39 -7.77 18.82 2.62
CA ASP A 39 -6.41 19.04 3.09
C ASP A 39 -6.04 20.52 2.98
N SER A 40 -5.57 21.09 4.09
CA SER A 40 -5.29 22.52 4.18
C SER A 40 -4.04 22.97 3.43
N ASN A 41 -3.09 22.07 3.18
CA ASN A 41 -1.84 22.40 2.52
C ASN A 41 -2.02 22.42 0.99
N THR A 42 -2.73 21.43 0.45
CA THR A 42 -2.93 21.24 -0.99
C THR A 42 -4.27 21.78 -1.50
N ASN A 43 -5.23 22.02 -0.61
CA ASN A 43 -6.62 22.34 -0.93
C ASN A 43 -7.32 21.25 -1.78
N ILE A 44 -6.87 20.00 -1.65
CA ILE A 44 -7.49 18.82 -2.26
C ILE A 44 -8.56 18.29 -1.31
N THR A 45 -9.73 17.95 -1.83
CA THR A 45 -10.76 17.23 -1.07
C THR A 45 -10.58 15.74 -1.28
N PHE A 46 -10.38 15.01 -0.18
CA PHE A 46 -10.25 13.57 -0.14
C PHE A 46 -11.46 12.93 0.53
N LEU A 47 -11.79 11.70 0.14
CA LEU A 47 -12.45 10.74 1.03
C LEU A 47 -11.37 10.08 1.88
N GLY A 48 -11.51 10.03 3.19
CA GLY A 48 -10.47 9.42 3.99
C GLY A 48 -10.83 9.08 5.43
N TYR A 49 -9.85 8.51 6.10
CA TYR A 49 -9.97 7.92 7.42
C TYR A 49 -8.79 8.38 8.27
N ALA A 50 -9.02 8.61 9.57
CA ALA A 50 -7.98 9.01 10.49
C ALA A 50 -8.13 8.28 11.82
N ASN A 51 -7.01 7.85 12.40
CA ASN A 51 -6.97 7.27 13.74
C ASN A 51 -5.62 7.53 14.41
N GLU A 52 -5.64 8.05 15.64
CA GLU A 52 -4.46 8.22 16.50
C GLU A 52 -3.21 8.83 15.81
N GLY A 53 -3.43 9.81 14.91
CA GLY A 53 -2.37 10.50 14.18
C GLY A 53 -2.08 9.94 12.78
N PHE A 54 -2.55 8.73 12.47
CA PHE A 54 -2.60 8.23 11.10
C PHE A 54 -3.73 8.93 10.33
N GLN A 55 -3.49 9.19 9.04
CA GLN A 55 -4.51 9.64 8.10
C GLN A 55 -4.30 9.00 6.71
N PHE A 56 -5.39 8.51 6.14
CA PHE A 56 -5.50 8.14 4.75
C PHE A 56 -6.42 9.14 4.03
N GLY A 57 -6.13 9.43 2.77
CA GLY A 57 -7.03 10.13 1.87
C GLY A 57 -6.95 9.54 0.47
N MET A 58 -8.07 9.53 -0.24
CA MET A 58 -8.13 9.21 -1.66
C MET A 58 -9.05 10.15 -2.43
N ALA A 59 -8.71 10.39 -3.68
CA ALA A 59 -9.58 11.03 -4.65
C ALA A 59 -9.46 10.34 -6.02
N LEU A 60 -10.58 10.21 -6.70
CA LEU A 60 -10.73 9.52 -7.99
C LEU A 60 -11.22 10.51 -9.04
N PRO A 61 -10.87 10.31 -10.33
CA PRO A 61 -11.57 11.00 -11.41
C PRO A 61 -13.03 10.54 -11.47
N SER A 62 -13.90 11.34 -12.10
CA SER A 62 -15.33 11.00 -12.28
C SER A 62 -15.60 9.72 -13.10
N ASP A 63 -14.59 9.16 -13.77
CA ASP A 63 -14.65 7.85 -14.41
C ASP A 63 -13.34 7.11 -14.13
N PRO A 64 -13.20 6.47 -12.95
CA PRO A 64 -11.96 5.85 -12.51
C PRO A 64 -11.61 4.64 -13.37
N LYS A 65 -10.43 4.69 -14.01
CA LYS A 65 -9.86 3.60 -14.81
C LYS A 65 -8.65 2.99 -14.12
N ASP A 66 -7.57 3.77 -14.07
CA ASP A 66 -6.25 3.28 -13.69
C ASP A 66 -5.63 4.06 -12.52
N ASP A 67 -5.98 5.34 -12.39
CA ASP A 67 -5.24 6.28 -11.55
C ASP A 67 -6.09 6.80 -10.39
N LEU A 68 -5.41 7.13 -9.28
CA LEU A 68 -6.00 7.82 -8.14
C LEU A 68 -4.98 8.72 -7.42
N LEU A 69 -5.48 9.67 -6.65
CA LEU A 69 -4.70 10.46 -5.70
C LEU A 69 -4.75 9.77 -4.34
N ILE A 70 -3.60 9.69 -3.67
CA ILE A 70 -3.48 9.10 -2.34
C ILE A 70 -2.78 10.10 -1.42
N GLN A 71 -3.27 10.21 -0.19
CA GLN A 71 -2.60 10.85 0.93
C GLN A 71 -2.37 9.82 2.05
N LEU A 72 -1.14 9.75 2.55
CA LEU A 72 -0.78 9.03 3.77
C LEU A 72 -0.09 9.98 4.74
N VAL A 73 -0.61 10.10 5.95
CA VAL A 73 0.03 10.82 7.05
C VAL A 73 0.21 9.84 8.21
N SER A 74 1.38 9.86 8.84
CA SER A 74 1.65 9.01 9.99
C SER A 74 2.50 9.74 11.02
N PRO A 75 2.26 9.51 12.32
CA PRO A 75 3.08 10.09 13.35
C PRO A 75 4.48 9.45 13.35
N LEU A 76 5.47 10.26 13.70
CA LEU A 76 6.86 9.86 13.81
C LEU A 76 7.30 9.86 15.27
N LYS A 77 8.25 8.99 15.59
CA LYS A 77 8.94 8.97 16.87
C LYS A 77 10.42 9.17 16.63
N ASN A 78 10.97 10.25 17.17
CA ASN A 78 12.37 10.64 16.96
C ASN A 78 12.74 10.76 15.46
N GLY A 79 11.81 11.24 14.63
CA GLY A 79 11.98 11.36 13.18
C GLY A 79 11.90 10.05 12.39
N GLY A 80 11.62 8.92 13.05
CA GLY A 80 11.46 7.60 12.44
C GLY A 80 10.01 7.10 12.46
N GLY A 81 9.72 6.18 11.56
CA GLY A 81 8.41 5.51 11.42
C GLY A 81 8.00 5.35 9.97
N TRP A 82 6.86 4.68 9.75
CA TRP A 82 6.26 4.51 8.43
C TRP A 82 4.73 4.44 8.51
N ALA A 83 4.06 4.78 7.42
CA ALA A 83 2.61 4.67 7.22
C ALA A 83 2.30 3.59 6.19
N GLY A 84 1.19 2.86 6.34
CA GLY A 84 0.73 1.84 5.42
C GLY A 84 -0.77 1.91 5.19
N VAL A 85 -1.19 1.70 3.94
CA VAL A 85 -2.58 1.38 3.58
C VAL A 85 -2.59 0.13 2.70
N ASP A 86 -3.55 -0.74 2.95
CA ASP A 86 -3.88 -1.91 2.14
C ASP A 86 -5.24 -1.68 1.49
N PHE A 87 -5.34 -1.92 0.18
CA PHE A 87 -6.60 -1.80 -0.55
C PHE A 87 -7.57 -2.99 -0.37
N GLY A 88 -7.30 -3.85 0.60
CA GLY A 88 -8.26 -4.75 1.20
C GLY A 88 -8.27 -4.71 2.73
N GLU A 89 -9.20 -5.48 3.28
CA GLU A 89 -9.47 -5.56 4.73
C GLU A 89 -8.35 -6.28 5.49
N TYR A 90 -7.71 -7.25 4.85
CA TYR A 90 -6.68 -8.10 5.44
C TYR A 90 -5.40 -8.08 4.61
N MET A 91 -4.28 -8.09 5.32
CA MET A 91 -2.94 -8.15 4.74
C MET A 91 -2.74 -9.35 3.78
N VAL A 92 -3.37 -10.51 4.05
CA VAL A 92 -3.31 -11.73 3.21
C VAL A 92 -4.74 -12.09 2.79
N PRO A 93 -5.04 -12.42 1.51
CA PRO A 93 -4.16 -12.92 0.44
C PRO A 93 -3.32 -11.89 -0.34
N GLY A 94 -3.30 -10.63 0.10
CA GLY A 94 -2.45 -9.58 -0.45
C GLY A 94 -3.19 -8.77 -1.51
N HIS A 95 -3.48 -7.51 -1.19
CA HIS A 95 -3.86 -6.51 -2.18
C HIS A 95 -2.68 -5.57 -2.44
N LEU A 96 -2.84 -4.68 -3.42
CA LEU A 96 -1.93 -3.57 -3.61
C LEU A 96 -1.94 -2.68 -2.35
N MET A 97 -0.77 -2.53 -1.75
CA MET A 97 -0.54 -1.70 -0.58
C MET A 97 0.38 -0.53 -0.92
N PHE A 98 0.36 0.50 -0.10
CA PHE A 98 1.34 1.58 -0.14
C PHE A 98 1.94 1.78 1.23
N ALA A 99 3.27 1.87 1.27
CA ALA A 99 4.01 2.29 2.44
C ALA A 99 4.73 3.61 2.16
N ALA A 100 4.77 4.50 3.15
CA ALA A 100 5.49 5.77 3.07
C ALA A 100 6.30 6.06 4.33
N TRP A 101 7.50 6.62 4.19
CA TRP A 101 8.39 6.92 5.32
C TRP A 101 9.35 8.07 5.01
N PRO A 102 9.93 8.73 6.03
CA PRO A 102 11.00 9.70 5.84
C PRO A 102 12.23 9.08 5.18
N ASN A 103 12.69 9.66 4.07
CA ASN A 103 13.99 9.32 3.51
C ASN A 103 15.08 10.12 4.23
N THR A 104 15.62 9.57 5.31
CA THR A 104 16.63 10.30 6.11
C THR A 104 17.99 10.44 5.40
N ALA A 105 18.21 9.79 4.25
CA ALA A 105 19.39 10.01 3.43
C ALA A 105 19.29 11.28 2.56
N LYS A 106 18.09 11.84 2.39
CA LYS A 106 17.81 13.07 1.64
C LYS A 106 16.87 13.95 2.46
N GLU A 107 17.41 15.04 3.00
CA GLU A 107 16.68 15.94 3.89
C GLU A 107 15.29 16.31 3.36
N ASN A 108 14.28 16.17 4.23
CA ASN A 108 12.88 16.53 3.99
C ASN A 108 12.22 15.83 2.79
N THR A 109 12.71 14.66 2.39
CA THR A 109 12.06 13.86 1.34
C THR A 109 11.35 12.64 1.90
N VAL A 110 10.32 12.20 1.18
CA VAL A 110 9.48 11.05 1.55
C VAL A 110 9.66 9.96 0.51
N LEU A 111 9.93 8.73 0.94
CA LEU A 111 9.83 7.57 0.06
C LEU A 111 8.42 7.00 0.13
N ILE A 112 7.96 6.51 -1.02
CA ILE A 112 6.68 5.81 -1.20
C ILE A 112 7.00 4.52 -1.94
N SER A 113 6.44 3.40 -1.47
CA SER A 113 6.68 2.09 -2.03
C SER A 113 5.37 1.33 -2.20
N PRO A 114 5.00 0.96 -3.43
CA PRO A 114 3.94 0.00 -3.68
C PRO A 114 4.37 -1.39 -3.17
N ARG A 115 3.54 -2.03 -2.35
CA ARG A 115 3.84 -3.32 -1.70
C ARG A 115 2.72 -4.34 -1.93
N ILE A 116 3.01 -5.60 -1.64
CA ILE A 116 2.05 -6.70 -1.54
C ILE A 116 2.54 -7.74 -0.54
N ALA A 117 1.61 -8.34 0.19
CA ALA A 117 1.91 -9.40 1.15
C ALA A 117 1.61 -10.79 0.56
N THR A 118 2.41 -11.79 0.96
CA THR A 118 2.10 -13.21 0.75
C THR A 118 2.07 -14.01 2.05
N GLY A 119 2.24 -13.33 3.19
CA GLY A 119 2.19 -13.88 4.53
C GLY A 119 2.16 -12.75 5.58
N TYR A 120 2.22 -13.11 6.86
CA TYR A 120 2.21 -12.16 7.97
C TYR A 120 3.59 -11.93 8.60
N ASP A 121 4.62 -12.67 8.18
CA ASP A 121 5.97 -12.50 8.70
C ASP A 121 6.64 -11.28 8.05
N VAL A 122 7.52 -10.58 8.77
CA VAL A 122 8.26 -9.42 8.23
C VAL A 122 9.03 -9.72 6.93
N SER A 123 9.36 -10.99 6.66
CA SER A 123 10.04 -11.41 5.42
C SER A 123 9.12 -11.60 4.21
N ASN A 124 7.80 -11.66 4.42
CA ASN A 124 6.81 -11.86 3.35
C ASN A 124 5.57 -10.96 3.45
N GLY A 125 5.55 -10.06 4.43
CA GLY A 125 4.39 -9.24 4.75
C GLY A 125 4.22 -7.97 3.94
N ALA A 126 5.29 -7.41 3.37
CA ALA A 126 5.20 -6.18 2.58
C ALA A 126 6.34 -6.12 1.55
N ASN A 127 6.35 -7.07 0.63
CA ASN A 127 7.35 -7.11 -0.44
C ASN A 127 7.05 -6.03 -1.48
N VAL A 128 8.08 -5.52 -2.18
CA VAL A 128 7.84 -4.60 -3.30
C VAL A 128 6.92 -5.24 -4.35
N TYR A 129 5.89 -4.50 -4.71
CA TYR A 129 4.94 -4.90 -5.73
C TYR A 129 5.57 -4.85 -7.12
N LYS A 130 5.41 -5.93 -7.89
CA LYS A 130 6.06 -6.10 -9.21
C LYS A 130 5.12 -6.65 -10.29
N ALA A 131 3.84 -6.92 -9.95
CA ALA A 131 2.92 -7.59 -10.85
C ALA A 131 2.43 -6.67 -11.99
N ASN A 132 2.14 -5.40 -11.67
CA ASN A 132 1.76 -4.38 -12.65
C ASN A 132 2.67 -3.14 -12.53
N PRO A 133 2.93 -2.41 -13.64
CA PRO A 133 3.66 -1.15 -13.58
C PRO A 133 2.89 -0.11 -12.77
N ILE A 134 3.56 0.48 -11.77
CA ILE A 134 3.02 1.57 -10.96
C ILE A 134 3.89 2.81 -11.13
N THR A 135 3.25 3.96 -11.32
CA THR A 135 3.93 5.27 -11.27
C THR A 135 3.50 6.03 -10.04
N ILE A 136 4.47 6.67 -9.38
CA ILE A 136 4.25 7.51 -8.20
C ILE A 136 4.78 8.90 -8.52
N THR A 137 3.88 9.88 -8.53
CA THR A 137 4.25 11.29 -8.76
C THR A 137 3.77 12.13 -7.60
N GLN A 138 4.69 12.65 -6.79
CA GLN A 138 4.33 13.38 -5.58
C GLN A 138 3.79 14.78 -5.89
N ILE A 139 2.85 15.23 -5.05
CA ILE A 139 2.39 16.61 -4.92
C ILE A 139 3.22 17.24 -3.80
N PRO A 140 4.13 18.19 -4.11
CA PRO A 140 5.10 18.69 -3.14
C PRO A 140 4.46 19.32 -1.89
N ASP A 141 3.41 20.12 -2.05
CA ASP A 141 2.79 20.84 -0.93
C ASP A 141 2.11 19.89 0.07
N GLY A 142 1.74 18.68 -0.37
CA GLY A 142 1.19 17.62 0.49
C GLY A 142 2.22 16.56 0.90
N THR A 143 3.49 16.72 0.51
CA THR A 143 4.54 15.73 0.71
C THR A 143 5.72 16.31 1.47
N PHE A 144 5.83 15.98 2.76
CA PHE A 144 6.85 16.55 3.64
C PHE A 144 7.12 15.67 4.86
N VAL A 145 8.25 15.93 5.51
CA VAL A 145 8.59 15.38 6.83
C VAL A 145 8.74 16.56 7.79
N ASN A 146 8.20 16.43 8.99
CA ASN A 146 8.50 17.33 10.11
C ASN A 146 8.83 16.51 11.36
N ASP A 147 9.06 17.18 12.50
CA ASP A 147 9.46 16.53 13.76
C ASP A 147 8.48 15.46 14.27
N THR A 148 7.22 15.55 13.85
CA THR A 148 6.11 14.75 14.40
C THR A 148 5.43 13.87 13.38
N HIS A 149 5.52 14.14 12.08
CA HIS A 149 4.78 13.43 11.04
C HIS A 149 5.56 13.32 9.73
N VAL A 150 5.29 12.25 9.01
CA VAL A 150 5.50 12.15 7.57
C VAL A 150 4.16 12.31 6.86
N SER A 151 4.13 13.09 5.78
CA SER A 151 2.99 13.21 4.87
C SER A 151 3.44 12.88 3.46
N ALA A 152 2.72 11.99 2.78
CA ALA A 152 2.93 11.61 1.41
C ALA A 152 1.64 11.85 0.63
N THR A 153 1.63 12.82 -0.30
CA THR A 153 0.50 13.05 -1.19
C THR A 153 0.95 12.87 -2.63
N PHE A 154 0.31 11.98 -3.38
CA PHE A 154 0.80 11.59 -4.71
C PHE A 154 -0.30 11.12 -5.64
N VAL A 155 -0.06 11.31 -6.94
CA VAL A 155 -0.79 10.61 -8.00
C VAL A 155 -0.17 9.22 -8.16
N CYS A 156 -1.03 8.22 -8.09
CA CYS A 156 -0.70 6.82 -8.25
C CYS A 156 -1.26 6.33 -9.58
N GLY A 157 -0.38 6.17 -10.58
CA GLY A 157 -0.78 5.71 -11.90
C GLY A 157 -0.73 4.19 -12.04
N GLY A 158 -1.79 3.61 -12.62
CA GLY A 158 -1.93 2.14 -12.78
C GLY A 158 -2.31 1.39 -11.49
N CYS A 159 -2.75 2.10 -10.47
CA CYS A 159 -3.03 1.58 -9.13
C CYS A 159 -4.45 1.03 -8.95
N LEU A 160 -5.35 1.28 -9.91
CA LEU A 160 -6.63 0.59 -10.06
C LEU A 160 -6.45 -0.59 -11.02
N ASN A 161 -6.00 -1.72 -10.48
CA ASN A 161 -5.69 -2.92 -11.25
C ASN A 161 -6.27 -4.19 -10.57
N SER A 162 -5.94 -5.37 -11.08
CA SER A 162 -6.49 -6.65 -10.59
C SER A 162 -6.15 -6.98 -9.14
N ASP A 163 -5.08 -6.41 -8.60
CA ASP A 163 -4.63 -6.63 -7.22
C ASP A 163 -5.14 -5.53 -6.28
N SER A 164 -5.89 -4.56 -6.80
CA SER A 164 -6.46 -3.42 -6.08
C SER A 164 -7.98 -3.54 -5.98
N PHE A 165 -8.64 -2.49 -5.48
CA PHE A 165 -10.08 -2.34 -5.60
C PHE A 165 -10.46 -1.89 -7.02
N SER A 166 -11.67 -2.25 -7.46
CA SER A 166 -12.19 -1.75 -8.73
C SER A 166 -12.79 -0.36 -8.54
N GLY A 167 -12.46 0.58 -9.43
CA GLY A 167 -13.10 1.90 -9.48
C GLY A 167 -14.62 1.85 -9.71
N SER A 168 -15.15 0.73 -10.18
CA SER A 168 -16.61 0.51 -10.32
C SER A 168 -17.29 -0.06 -9.07
N ASN A 169 -16.52 -0.39 -8.03
CA ASN A 169 -17.08 -0.86 -6.77
C ASN A 169 -17.90 0.27 -6.12
N LYS A 170 -19.01 -0.08 -5.47
CA LYS A 170 -19.80 0.90 -4.70
C LYS A 170 -19.17 1.19 -3.35
N THR A 171 -18.63 0.15 -2.73
CA THR A 171 -17.97 0.17 -1.43
C THR A 171 -16.75 -0.74 -1.47
N ALA A 172 -15.79 -0.50 -0.59
CA ALA A 172 -14.70 -1.39 -0.28
C ALA A 172 -14.34 -1.25 1.20
N THR A 173 -13.59 -2.21 1.73
CA THR A 173 -13.00 -2.14 3.06
C THR A 173 -11.50 -2.18 2.88
N PHE A 174 -10.82 -1.15 3.36
CA PHE A 174 -9.38 -1.02 3.35
C PHE A 174 -8.85 -1.24 4.76
N SER A 175 -7.55 -1.37 4.90
CA SER A 175 -6.92 -1.39 6.22
C SER A 175 -5.72 -0.47 6.26
N TYR A 176 -5.43 0.02 7.47
CA TYR A 176 -4.25 0.85 7.72
C TYR A 176 -3.36 0.18 8.76
N ALA A 177 -2.08 0.54 8.70
CA ALA A 177 -1.11 0.23 9.73
C ALA A 177 -0.05 1.33 9.74
N TYR A 178 0.60 1.53 10.88
CA TYR A 178 1.80 2.35 10.95
C TYR A 178 2.70 1.83 12.06
N ALA A 179 3.99 2.15 12.00
CA ALA A 179 4.93 1.83 13.08
C ALA A 179 5.78 3.04 13.41
N TYR A 180 6.16 3.17 14.68
CA TYR A 180 7.13 4.17 15.12
C TYR A 180 8.58 3.78 14.86
N ASP A 181 8.84 2.48 14.72
CA ASP A 181 10.16 1.98 14.40
C ASP A 181 10.54 2.38 12.97
N ALA A 182 11.69 3.05 12.84
CA ALA A 182 12.22 3.43 11.54
C ALA A 182 12.49 2.20 10.67
N VAL A 183 12.32 2.36 9.36
CA VAL A 183 12.72 1.34 8.38
C VAL A 183 14.23 1.14 8.39
N ALA A 184 14.69 -0.05 8.02
CA ALA A 184 16.10 -0.43 8.13
C ALA A 184 17.02 0.38 7.20
N ASP A 185 16.57 0.67 5.98
CA ASP A 185 17.24 1.53 5.00
C ASP A 185 16.23 2.54 4.43
N PRO A 186 16.20 3.77 4.95
CA PRO A 186 15.23 4.77 4.54
C PRO A 186 15.43 5.29 3.10
N SER A 187 16.54 4.94 2.45
CA SER A 187 16.83 5.31 1.07
C SER A 187 16.47 4.22 0.04
N ASP A 188 16.17 3.01 0.51
CA ASP A 188 15.82 1.85 -0.31
C ASP A 188 14.30 1.62 -0.33
N VAL A 189 13.70 1.67 -1.52
CA VAL A 189 12.27 1.42 -1.73
C VAL A 189 11.88 -0.03 -1.43
N ASP A 190 12.82 -0.98 -1.45
CA ASP A 190 12.63 -2.39 -1.11
C ASP A 190 13.01 -2.72 0.34
N THR A 191 13.33 -1.70 1.15
CA THR A 191 13.68 -1.90 2.55
C THR A 191 12.60 -2.69 3.29
N GLN A 192 13.01 -3.55 4.22
CA GLN A 192 12.08 -4.26 5.08
C GLN A 192 11.40 -3.27 6.03
N LEU A 193 10.06 -3.33 6.08
CA LEU A 193 9.29 -2.60 7.06
C LEU A 193 9.37 -3.32 8.42
N SER A 194 9.47 -2.54 9.49
CA SER A 194 9.32 -3.05 10.86
C SER A 194 7.89 -3.56 11.08
N ASP A 195 7.70 -4.44 12.06
CA ASP A 195 6.37 -4.94 12.44
C ASP A 195 5.56 -3.81 13.10
N HIS A 196 4.38 -3.51 12.54
CA HIS A 196 3.47 -2.47 13.05
C HIS A 196 2.77 -2.85 14.36
N THR A 197 2.96 -4.06 14.86
CA THR A 197 2.42 -4.50 16.15
C THR A 197 3.46 -4.50 17.26
N ALA A 198 4.74 -4.28 16.93
CA ALA A 198 5.86 -4.46 17.84
C ALA A 198 5.78 -3.58 19.11
N ASN A 199 5.22 -2.37 19.00
CA ASN A 199 5.08 -1.45 20.13
C ASN A 199 3.61 -1.12 20.46
N GLY A 200 2.67 -1.93 19.94
CA GLY A 200 1.23 -1.75 20.17
C GLY A 200 0.61 -0.62 19.36
N GLU A 201 1.18 -0.25 18.22
CA GLU A 201 0.61 0.74 17.32
C GLU A 201 -0.75 0.28 16.75
N PRO A 202 -1.72 1.19 16.59
CA PRO A 202 -3.01 0.89 15.98
C PRO A 202 -2.90 0.46 14.51
N TYR A 203 -3.76 -0.49 14.16
CA TYR A 203 -4.01 -0.93 12.80
C TYR A 203 -5.46 -1.41 12.72
N GLY A 204 -5.99 -1.57 11.52
CA GLY A 204 -7.29 -2.20 11.34
C GLY A 204 -8.06 -1.74 10.11
N PRO A 205 -9.25 -2.30 9.91
CA PRO A 205 -10.08 -2.00 8.76
C PRO A 205 -10.83 -0.68 8.90
N PHE A 206 -11.19 -0.10 7.77
CA PHE A 206 -12.13 1.00 7.63
C PHE A 206 -12.87 0.90 6.29
N ASP A 207 -14.12 1.33 6.28
CA ASP A 207 -14.98 1.26 5.10
C ASP A 207 -14.88 2.52 4.25
N VAL A 208 -14.92 2.34 2.93
CA VAL A 208 -14.97 3.41 1.96
C VAL A 208 -16.18 3.26 1.04
N THR A 209 -16.91 4.36 0.85
CA THR A 209 -17.90 4.47 -0.23
C THR A 209 -17.20 5.11 -1.44
N ILE A 210 -16.74 4.29 -2.37
CA ILE A 210 -15.85 4.69 -3.48
C ILE A 210 -16.40 5.88 -4.28
N ALA A 211 -17.70 5.92 -4.54
CA ALA A 211 -18.34 7.02 -5.28
C ALA A 211 -18.19 8.40 -4.60
N GLN A 212 -17.92 8.46 -3.29
CA GLN A 212 -17.66 9.71 -2.57
C GLN A 212 -16.24 10.26 -2.80
N ALA A 213 -15.32 9.43 -3.29
CA ALA A 213 -13.98 9.85 -3.66
C ALA A 213 -13.91 10.44 -5.09
N GLU A 214 -14.93 10.24 -5.92
CA GLU A 214 -14.98 10.75 -7.28
C GLU A 214 -15.13 12.28 -7.32
N SER A 215 -14.34 12.95 -8.15
CA SER A 215 -14.37 14.41 -8.28
C SER A 215 -14.05 14.87 -9.70
N SER A 216 -14.78 15.90 -10.17
CA SER A 216 -14.45 16.60 -11.41
C SER A 216 -13.16 17.42 -11.31
N GLU A 217 -12.72 17.74 -10.09
CA GLU A 217 -11.48 18.49 -9.83
C GLU A 217 -10.24 17.61 -9.84
N TYR A 218 -10.39 16.28 -9.97
CA TYR A 218 -9.27 15.33 -9.93
C TYR A 218 -8.10 15.74 -10.84
N GLN A 219 -8.39 16.14 -12.08
CA GLN A 219 -7.35 16.52 -13.03
C GLN A 219 -6.63 17.81 -12.63
N ASN A 220 -7.33 18.75 -11.99
CA ASN A 220 -6.72 19.96 -11.46
C ASN A 220 -5.78 19.63 -10.30
N TRP A 221 -6.19 18.72 -9.41
CA TRP A 221 -5.38 18.25 -8.29
C TRP A 221 -4.18 17.41 -8.74
N ALA A 222 -4.35 16.51 -9.70
CA ALA A 222 -3.27 15.70 -10.26
C ALA A 222 -2.21 16.56 -10.96
N ALA A 223 -2.60 17.70 -11.52
CA ALA A 223 -1.69 18.67 -12.13
C ALA A 223 -0.81 19.43 -11.12
N LEU A 224 -1.06 19.31 -9.81
CA LEU A 224 -0.19 19.88 -8.76
C LEU A 224 1.12 19.10 -8.57
N THR A 225 1.27 17.98 -9.28
CA THR A 225 2.52 17.21 -9.30
C THR A 225 3.66 17.99 -9.96
N THR A 226 4.91 17.66 -9.62
CA THR A 226 6.08 18.20 -10.32
C THR A 226 6.93 17.10 -10.97
N PRO A 227 7.53 17.35 -12.15
CA PRO A 227 8.31 16.32 -12.86
C PRO A 227 9.53 15.77 -12.11
N ALA A 228 10.02 16.48 -11.08
CA ALA A 228 11.17 16.07 -10.26
C ALA A 228 10.78 15.21 -9.04
N SER A 229 9.48 15.02 -8.80
CA SER A 229 8.92 14.39 -7.59
C SER A 229 8.56 12.91 -7.77
N ALA A 230 9.02 12.27 -8.85
CA ALA A 230 8.82 10.85 -9.06
C ALA A 230 9.78 10.04 -8.16
N THR A 231 9.21 9.33 -7.20
CA THR A 231 9.97 8.48 -6.27
C THR A 231 9.55 7.04 -6.53
N ALA A 232 10.43 6.30 -7.20
CA ALA A 232 10.31 4.91 -7.62
C ALA A 232 9.32 4.60 -8.76
N THR A 233 9.83 3.83 -9.73
CA THR A 233 9.05 3.06 -10.69
C THR A 233 9.29 1.61 -10.36
N ALA A 234 8.25 0.84 -10.05
CA ALA A 234 8.35 -0.62 -10.03
C ALA A 234 8.46 -1.08 -11.49
N ALA A 235 9.67 -1.10 -12.04
CA ALA A 235 9.92 -1.64 -13.36
C ALA A 235 9.99 -3.17 -13.30
N ALA A 236 9.23 -3.86 -14.15
CA ALA A 236 9.43 -5.28 -14.40
C ALA A 236 10.80 -5.49 -15.05
N SER A 237 11.70 -6.18 -14.36
CA SER A 237 13.04 -6.49 -14.84
C SER A 237 12.99 -7.37 -16.09
N THR A 238 13.43 -6.85 -17.25
CA THR A 238 13.92 -7.67 -18.36
C THR A 238 15.34 -7.22 -18.69
N SER A 239 16.33 -8.05 -18.36
CA SER A 239 17.73 -7.86 -18.74
C SER A 239 18.05 -8.59 -20.03
N THR A 240 18.54 -7.88 -21.04
CA THR A 240 19.82 -8.18 -21.71
C THR A 240 20.20 -7.01 -22.63
N GLY A 241 21.39 -6.46 -22.39
CA GLY A 241 21.86 -5.24 -23.02
C GLY A 241 22.45 -5.44 -24.41
N ALA A 242 22.56 -4.32 -25.13
CA ALA A 242 23.56 -4.11 -26.16
C ALA A 242 24.05 -2.66 -26.05
N ALA A 243 25.26 -2.51 -25.54
CA ALA A 243 26.00 -1.25 -25.58
C ALA A 243 26.45 -0.99 -27.02
N ALA A 244 26.02 0.12 -27.61
CA ALA A 244 26.56 0.64 -28.85
C ALA A 244 27.60 1.72 -28.52
N ALA A 245 28.88 1.35 -28.58
CA ALA A 245 29.99 2.30 -28.59
C ALA A 245 30.18 2.83 -30.02
N ALA A 246 30.10 4.16 -30.18
CA ALA A 246 30.45 4.85 -31.42
C ALA A 246 31.98 4.92 -31.56
N GLY A 247 32.48 4.47 -32.72
CA GLY A 247 33.90 4.38 -33.03
C GLY A 247 34.54 5.69 -33.51
N THR A 248 35.86 5.76 -33.37
CA THR A 248 36.73 6.59 -34.21
C THR A 248 37.98 5.76 -34.52
N GLY A 249 38.23 5.53 -35.80
CA GLY A 249 39.24 4.60 -36.28
C GLY A 249 40.63 5.20 -36.46
N SER A 250 41.61 4.30 -36.63
CA SER A 250 42.67 4.40 -37.65
C SER A 250 43.54 3.11 -37.66
N SER A 251 43.46 2.41 -38.80
CA SER A 251 44.52 1.73 -39.56
C SER A 251 45.76 1.15 -38.85
N SER A 252 46.03 -0.15 -39.03
CA SER A 252 46.99 -0.63 -40.06
C SER A 252 47.26 -2.16 -40.03
N SER A 253 47.24 -2.72 -41.24
CA SER A 253 48.06 -3.81 -41.81
C SER A 253 48.09 -5.25 -41.25
N SER A 254 47.83 -6.14 -42.21
CA SER A 254 48.58 -7.37 -42.61
C SER A 254 48.22 -8.73 -41.98
N GLY A 255 48.05 -9.73 -42.85
CA GLY A 255 48.16 -11.15 -42.48
C GLY A 255 47.25 -12.09 -43.28
N SER A 256 47.82 -12.84 -44.22
CA SER A 256 47.20 -13.67 -45.25
C SER A 256 46.61 -15.02 -44.79
N SER A 257 45.63 -15.49 -45.59
CA SER A 257 45.40 -16.88 -46.09
C SER A 257 45.38 -18.09 -45.15
N SER A 258 44.29 -18.89 -45.20
CA SER A 258 44.19 -20.15 -45.98
C SER A 258 43.21 -21.18 -45.37
N SER A 259 42.31 -21.69 -46.22
CA SER A 259 41.78 -23.07 -46.36
C SER A 259 41.70 -24.04 -45.17
N GLY A 260 40.55 -24.71 -45.03
CA GLY A 260 40.45 -26.00 -44.35
C GLY A 260 39.03 -26.58 -44.30
N SER A 261 38.74 -27.54 -45.18
CA SER A 261 37.51 -28.35 -45.26
C SER A 261 37.48 -29.52 -44.27
N GLY A 262 36.29 -30.08 -44.04
CA GLY A 262 36.04 -31.41 -43.46
C GLY A 262 35.27 -31.33 -42.14
N GLY A 263 34.23 -32.09 -41.85
CA GLY A 263 33.50 -33.19 -42.47
C GLY A 263 32.36 -33.54 -41.49
N SER A 264 31.16 -33.87 -41.99
CA SER A 264 30.49 -35.19 -41.84
C SER A 264 30.65 -35.83 -40.43
N SER A 265 29.62 -36.25 -39.68
CA SER A 265 28.42 -36.97 -40.11
C SER A 265 27.48 -37.29 -38.93
N SER A 266 26.22 -37.54 -39.30
CA SER A 266 25.28 -38.57 -38.80
C SER A 266 24.66 -38.48 -37.40
N SER A 267 23.41 -38.00 -37.38
CA SER A 267 22.17 -38.77 -37.09
C SER A 267 22.22 -39.98 -36.14
N SER A 268 21.33 -39.99 -35.16
CA SER A 268 20.39 -41.11 -34.99
C SER A 268 19.12 -40.66 -34.26
N SER A 269 18.01 -41.02 -34.88
CA SER A 269 16.64 -40.99 -34.37
C SER A 269 16.28 -42.36 -33.80
N SER A 270 15.48 -42.40 -32.73
CA SER A 270 14.54 -43.50 -32.52
C SER A 270 13.38 -43.11 -31.59
N THR A 271 12.19 -43.31 -32.14
CA THR A 271 10.83 -43.32 -31.61
C THR A 271 10.50 -44.61 -30.83
N SER A 272 9.63 -44.50 -29.82
CA SER A 272 8.49 -45.41 -29.48
C SER A 272 7.82 -44.90 -28.18
N SER A 273 6.60 -44.36 -28.15
CA SER A 273 5.22 -44.92 -28.28
C SER A 273 4.65 -45.66 -27.06
N SER A 274 3.48 -45.14 -26.59
CA SER A 274 2.34 -45.79 -25.87
C SER A 274 2.57 -46.22 -24.40
N SER A 275 1.61 -46.20 -23.46
CA SER A 275 0.13 -46.13 -23.48
C SER A 275 -0.46 -45.75 -22.10
N SER A 276 -1.63 -45.10 -22.14
CA SER A 276 -2.83 -45.13 -21.26
C SER A 276 -2.75 -45.57 -19.79
N SER A 277 -3.35 -44.80 -18.87
CA SER A 277 -4.61 -45.15 -18.18
C SER A 277 -5.14 -44.01 -17.31
N SER A 278 -6.47 -43.89 -17.31
CA SER A 278 -7.33 -43.01 -16.54
C SER A 278 -7.29 -43.30 -15.05
N ASP A 279 -7.58 -42.31 -14.20
CA ASP A 279 -8.47 -42.51 -13.05
C ASP A 279 -9.13 -41.20 -12.61
N VAL A 280 -10.44 -41.31 -12.44
CA VAL A 280 -11.39 -40.31 -11.95
C VAL A 280 -11.46 -40.48 -10.44
N VAL A 281 -11.42 -39.39 -9.67
CA VAL A 281 -11.82 -39.42 -8.26
C VAL A 281 -12.87 -38.36 -7.98
N ASP A 282 -13.98 -38.90 -7.49
CA ASP A 282 -15.29 -38.35 -7.16
C ASP A 282 -15.24 -37.58 -5.82
N GLU A 283 -16.14 -36.60 -5.68
CA GLU A 283 -16.47 -35.97 -4.41
C GLU A 283 -17.07 -36.97 -3.40
N PRO A 284 -17.16 -36.60 -2.11
CA PRO A 284 -18.48 -36.72 -1.52
C PRO A 284 -18.91 -35.55 -0.62
N THR A 285 -20.19 -35.26 -0.76
CA THR A 285 -21.06 -34.50 0.14
C THR A 285 -21.29 -35.24 1.47
N GLY A 286 -21.52 -34.50 2.56
CA GLY A 286 -21.92 -35.09 3.83
C GLY A 286 -22.15 -34.12 4.99
N PHE A 287 -23.36 -33.55 5.06
CA PHE A 287 -23.93 -32.90 6.26
C PHE A 287 -24.07 -33.90 7.42
N SER A 288 -23.75 -33.48 8.65
CA SER A 288 -24.41 -34.03 9.85
C SER A 288 -24.41 -33.01 10.99
N ALA A 289 -25.62 -32.77 11.51
CA ALA A 289 -25.94 -31.88 12.61
C ALA A 289 -25.74 -32.57 13.98
N GLY A 290 -25.40 -31.80 15.01
CA GLY A 290 -25.41 -32.25 16.39
C GLY A 290 -24.86 -31.19 17.33
N GLY A 291 -25.74 -30.32 17.84
CA GLY A 291 -25.36 -29.25 18.77
C GLY A 291 -25.18 -29.74 20.21
N ILE A 292 -24.41 -28.97 20.99
CA ILE A 292 -24.52 -28.89 22.45
C ILE A 292 -24.22 -27.44 22.86
N PHE A 293 -25.21 -26.79 23.47
CA PHE A 293 -25.09 -25.51 24.18
C PHE A 293 -24.24 -25.70 25.44
N ALA A 294 -23.23 -24.84 25.65
CA ALA A 294 -22.64 -24.62 26.96
C ALA A 294 -22.43 -23.11 27.18
N LEU A 295 -23.44 -22.49 27.80
CA LEU A 295 -23.33 -21.22 28.48
C LEU A 295 -22.49 -21.41 29.75
N VAL A 296 -21.32 -20.78 29.82
CA VAL A 296 -20.64 -20.51 31.10
C VAL A 296 -20.27 -19.04 31.10
N GLY A 297 -21.03 -18.27 31.89
CA GLY A 297 -20.73 -16.89 32.19
C GLY A 297 -19.56 -16.79 33.16
N VAL A 298 -18.64 -15.89 32.84
CA VAL A 298 -17.77 -15.18 33.78
C VAL A 298 -17.77 -13.75 33.23
N GLY A 299 -18.35 -12.75 33.88
CA GLY A 299 -18.23 -12.46 35.30
C GLY A 299 -17.41 -11.18 35.40
N LEU A 300 -18.10 -10.06 35.18
CA LEU A 300 -17.70 -8.67 35.38
C LEU A 300 -16.83 -8.48 36.64
N ILE A 301 -15.56 -8.14 36.48
CA ILE A 301 -14.73 -7.52 37.53
C ILE A 301 -13.87 -6.42 36.89
N TYR A 302 -14.40 -5.21 36.81
CA TYR A 302 -13.59 -3.99 36.82
C TYR A 302 -14.39 -2.90 37.53
N VAL A 303 -14.17 -2.77 38.83
CA VAL A 303 -14.64 -1.63 39.61
C VAL A 303 -13.52 -1.19 40.55
N LEU A 304 -13.21 0.11 40.48
CA LEU A 304 -12.50 0.93 41.47
C LEU A 304 -10.99 0.70 41.65
N LYS A 305 -10.19 1.54 40.95
CA LYS A 305 -9.10 2.31 41.60
C LYS A 305 -8.93 3.67 40.93
N ALA A 306 -9.68 4.66 41.42
CA ALA A 306 -9.34 6.07 41.28
C ALA A 306 -9.95 6.85 42.46
N VAL A 307 -9.28 6.79 43.62
CA VAL A 307 -9.44 7.76 44.70
C VAL A 307 -8.05 7.95 45.33
N GLN A 308 -7.73 9.21 45.62
CA GLN A 308 -6.52 9.74 46.28
C GLN A 308 -5.38 9.95 45.27
N ILE A 309 -5.04 11.20 44.95
CA ILE A 309 -4.27 12.11 45.80
C ILE A 309 -4.80 13.56 45.71
N LEU A 310 -4.76 14.24 46.86
CA LEU A 310 -4.99 15.67 47.07
C LEU A 310 -4.05 16.55 46.26
#